data_AF-A0A7K1EZT1-F1
#
_entry.id   AF-A0A7K1EZT1-F1
#
_cell.length_a   1.000
_cell.length_b   1.000
_cell.length_c   1.000
_cell.angle_alpha   90.00
_cell.angle_beta   90.00
_cell.angle_gamma   90.00
#
_symmetry.space_group_name_H-M   'P 1'
#
loop_
_entity.id
_entity.type
_entity.pdbx_description
1 polymer ?
#
loop_
_entity_poly.entity_id
_entity_poly.type
_entity_poly.pdbx_seq_one_letter_code
_entity_poly.pdbx_strand_id
1 'polypeptide(L)'
;MNTKAPIILAVDTSDLELAKAWIAHTAEYIQVFKLGLEFFLNFGSQGVRAITENSDAEIFLDLKLHDIPNTVAQAATNAALMNPLFLTIHASGGSQMIKAAVQSAPGTKIAAVTILTSLSEDDVKAVGFADNALSSATNLAQLAVAAGAAAIVCSPLETASIRSVVGKETLIITPGVRPSSMSGKDDQNRTMTPAQAISAGANFVVIGRPITSAWESSGVEIGKRAREISAEILNS
;
A
#
# COMPACT_ATOMS: atom_id res chain seq x y z
N MET A 1 -13.80 0.02 22.56
CA MET A 1 -13.43 0.96 21.50
C MET A 1 -13.28 0.12 20.24
N ASN A 2 -14.02 0.41 19.17
CA ASN A 2 -13.94 -0.39 17.94
C ASN A 2 -12.55 -0.14 17.33
N THR A 3 -11.64 -1.12 17.45
CA THR A 3 -10.32 -1.06 16.83
C THR A 3 -10.50 -1.22 15.32
N LYS A 4 -10.09 -0.22 14.53
CA LYS A 4 -10.06 -0.33 13.06
C LYS A 4 -9.12 -1.47 12.65
N ALA A 5 -9.49 -2.23 11.63
CA ALA A 5 -8.60 -3.27 11.12
C ALA A 5 -7.40 -2.66 10.39
N PRO A 6 -6.24 -3.34 10.33
CA PRO A 6 -5.03 -2.89 9.62
C PRO A 6 -5.18 -3.01 8.09
N ILE A 7 -6.28 -2.46 7.58
CA ILE A 7 -6.61 -2.45 6.16
C ILE A 7 -6.22 -1.07 5.61
N ILE A 8 -5.62 -1.12 4.42
CA ILE A 8 -5.49 0.01 3.53
C ILE A 8 -6.49 -0.20 2.38
N LEU A 9 -7.50 0.65 2.27
CA LEU A 9 -8.45 0.58 1.15
C LEU A 9 -7.84 1.21 -0.10
N ALA A 10 -7.77 0.46 -1.19
CA ALA A 10 -7.41 1.02 -2.49
C ALA A 10 -8.60 1.78 -3.10
N VAL A 11 -8.48 3.11 -3.18
CA VAL A 11 -9.50 4.01 -3.74
C VAL A 11 -9.16 4.28 -5.20
N ASP A 12 -9.23 3.22 -6.00
CA ASP A 12 -8.90 3.23 -7.43
C ASP A 12 -10.20 3.56 -8.22
N THR A 13 -10.41 4.86 -8.46
CA THR A 13 -11.56 5.40 -9.23
C THR A 13 -11.21 6.75 -9.84
N SER A 14 -11.81 7.04 -11.00
CA SER A 14 -11.74 8.34 -11.68
C SER A 14 -12.92 9.27 -11.35
N ASP A 15 -13.68 8.99 -10.28
CA ASP A 15 -14.76 9.83 -9.78
C ASP A 15 -14.47 10.27 -8.33
N LEU A 16 -14.31 11.59 -8.13
CA LEU A 16 -13.93 12.17 -6.84
C LEU A 16 -15.04 12.04 -5.80
N GLU A 17 -16.30 12.16 -6.19
CA GLU A 17 -17.42 12.04 -5.25
C GLU A 17 -17.62 10.58 -4.85
N LEU A 18 -17.42 9.65 -5.79
CA LEU A 18 -17.38 8.23 -5.47
C LEU A 18 -16.23 7.89 -4.51
N ALA A 19 -15.04 8.45 -4.72
CA ALA A 19 -13.90 8.27 -3.82
C ALA A 19 -14.22 8.75 -2.40
N LYS A 20 -14.79 9.96 -2.26
CA LYS A 20 -15.26 10.49 -0.97
C LYS A 20 -16.28 9.57 -0.31
N ALA A 21 -17.25 9.06 -1.08
CA ALA A 21 -18.29 8.19 -0.58
C ALA A 21 -17.72 6.85 -0.07
N TRP A 22 -16.82 6.20 -0.83
CA TRP A 22 -16.15 4.97 -0.38
C TRP A 22 -15.41 5.16 0.94
N ILE A 23 -14.69 6.27 1.08
CA ILE A 23 -13.97 6.61 2.31
C ILE A 23 -14.96 6.80 3.46
N ALA A 24 -15.99 7.63 3.29
CA ALA A 24 -16.97 7.90 4.32
C ALA A 24 -17.69 6.63 4.83
N HIS A 25 -18.10 5.75 3.92
CA HIS A 25 -18.82 4.51 4.27
C HIS A 25 -17.95 3.42 4.88
N THR A 26 -16.62 3.54 4.83
CA THR A 26 -15.68 2.52 5.33
C THR A 26 -14.76 3.01 6.44
N ALA A 27 -14.75 4.31 6.74
CA ALA A 27 -13.88 4.95 7.73
C ALA A 27 -14.04 4.42 9.16
N GLU A 28 -15.20 3.83 9.52
CA GLU A 28 -15.39 3.18 10.82
C GLU A 28 -14.55 1.89 10.98
N TYR A 29 -14.25 1.21 9.87
CA TYR A 29 -13.66 -0.14 9.87
C TYR A 29 -12.21 -0.18 9.37
N ILE A 30 -11.81 0.82 8.59
CA ILE A 30 -10.54 0.87 7.85
C ILE A 30 -9.67 2.01 8.35
N GLN A 31 -8.38 1.74 8.50
CA GLN A 31 -7.42 2.69 9.07
C GLN A 31 -6.90 3.70 8.04
N VAL A 32 -6.50 3.24 6.84
CA VAL A 32 -5.77 4.06 5.86
C VAL A 32 -6.42 3.95 4.48
N PHE A 33 -6.35 5.02 3.69
CA PHE A 33 -6.89 5.09 2.33
C PHE A 33 -5.79 5.36 1.32
N LYS A 34 -5.66 4.46 0.33
CA LYS A 34 -4.64 4.53 -0.71
C LYS A 34 -5.15 5.27 -1.93
N LEU A 35 -4.49 6.37 -2.27
CA LEU A 35 -4.69 7.12 -3.50
C LEU A 35 -3.53 6.80 -4.45
N GLY A 36 -3.82 6.01 -5.49
CA GLY A 36 -2.83 5.57 -6.47
C GLY A 36 -2.70 6.50 -7.68
N LEU A 37 -1.95 6.04 -8.68
CA LEU A 37 -1.69 6.80 -9.91
C LEU A 37 -2.98 7.21 -10.66
N GLU A 38 -4.00 6.35 -10.74
CA GLU A 38 -5.27 6.68 -11.40
C GLU A 38 -5.93 7.92 -10.75
N PHE A 39 -6.06 7.93 -9.43
CA PHE A 39 -6.63 9.05 -8.69
C PHE A 39 -5.75 10.30 -8.84
N PHE A 40 -4.44 10.15 -8.62
CA PHE A 40 -3.52 11.29 -8.56
C PHE A 40 -3.32 11.95 -9.93
N LEU A 41 -3.33 11.19 -11.02
CA LEU A 41 -3.23 11.76 -12.37
C LEU A 41 -4.51 12.48 -12.81
N ASN A 42 -5.68 12.07 -12.31
CA ASN A 42 -6.94 12.74 -12.61
C ASN A 42 -7.17 14.00 -11.76
N PHE A 43 -6.88 13.95 -10.47
CA PHE A 43 -7.27 15.00 -9.52
C PHE A 43 -6.10 15.75 -8.89
N GLY A 44 -4.89 15.21 -9.00
CA GLY A 44 -3.67 15.79 -8.43
C GLY A 44 -3.76 16.02 -6.92
N SER A 45 -2.93 16.96 -6.46
CA SER A 45 -2.88 17.35 -5.04
C SER A 45 -4.16 18.01 -4.55
N GLN A 46 -4.93 18.65 -5.43
CA GLN A 46 -6.23 19.23 -5.09
C GLN A 46 -7.25 18.14 -4.74
N GLY A 47 -7.26 17.02 -5.47
CA GLY A 47 -8.07 15.86 -5.13
C GLY A 47 -7.73 15.28 -3.75
N VAL A 48 -6.44 15.12 -3.46
CA VAL A 48 -6.00 14.62 -2.14
C VAL A 48 -6.48 15.55 -1.02
N ARG A 49 -6.34 16.88 -1.20
CA ARG A 49 -6.85 17.87 -0.23
C ARG A 49 -8.35 17.79 -0.05
N ALA A 50 -9.10 17.63 -1.15
CA ALA A 50 -10.56 17.52 -1.12
C ALA A 50 -11.04 16.27 -0.37
N ILE A 51 -10.23 15.20 -0.29
CA ILE A 51 -10.50 14.03 0.56
C ILE A 51 -10.23 14.35 2.04
N THR A 52 -9.12 15.02 2.36
CA THR A 52 -8.67 15.21 3.74
C THR A 52 -9.30 16.40 4.46
N GLU A 53 -9.83 17.40 3.74
CA GLU A 53 -10.29 18.68 4.32
C GLU A 53 -11.38 18.52 5.39
N ASN A 54 -12.20 17.47 5.30
CA ASN A 54 -13.29 17.21 6.25
C ASN A 54 -13.30 15.75 6.74
N SER A 55 -12.13 15.14 6.86
CA SER A 55 -11.98 13.72 7.18
C SER A 55 -10.73 13.46 7.99
N ASP A 56 -10.83 12.58 8.98
CA ASP A 56 -9.67 12.03 9.71
C ASP A 56 -8.99 10.87 8.94
N ALA A 57 -9.21 10.79 7.62
CA ALA A 57 -8.64 9.76 6.78
C ALA A 57 -7.10 9.88 6.71
N GLU A 58 -6.41 8.85 7.18
CA GLU A 58 -4.98 8.72 6.94
C GLU A 58 -4.74 8.31 5.48
N ILE A 59 -3.87 9.04 4.77
CA ILE A 59 -3.63 8.83 3.35
C ILE A 59 -2.34 8.01 3.11
N PHE A 60 -2.46 6.97 2.30
CA PHE A 60 -1.33 6.31 1.65
C PHE A 60 -1.24 6.79 0.19
N LEU A 61 -0.25 7.63 -0.08
CA LEU A 61 -0.01 8.17 -1.41
C LEU A 61 0.89 7.22 -2.22
N ASP A 62 0.27 6.45 -3.11
CA ASP A 62 0.91 5.33 -3.83
C ASP A 62 1.35 5.74 -5.25
N LEU A 63 2.38 6.59 -5.33
CA LEU A 63 2.93 7.17 -6.56
C LEU A 63 4.16 6.44 -7.13
N LYS A 64 4.72 5.50 -6.36
CA LYS A 64 5.90 4.69 -6.66
C LYS A 64 7.04 5.50 -7.29
N LEU A 65 7.43 6.61 -6.65
CA LEU A 65 8.47 7.50 -7.20
C LEU A 65 9.77 6.73 -7.47
N HIS A 66 10.33 6.93 -8.66
CA HIS A 66 11.52 6.21 -9.12
C HIS A 66 12.25 7.04 -10.17
N ASP A 67 13.30 7.73 -9.74
CA ASP A 67 14.12 8.63 -10.56
C ASP A 67 15.49 8.82 -9.87
N ILE A 68 16.34 9.72 -10.36
CA ILE A 68 17.58 10.06 -9.67
C ILE A 68 17.30 10.72 -8.29
N PRO A 69 18.24 10.65 -7.32
CA PRO A 69 17.99 11.05 -5.94
C PRO A 69 17.43 12.47 -5.77
N ASN A 70 17.95 13.45 -6.51
CA ASN A 70 17.50 14.84 -6.41
C ASN A 70 16.04 15.03 -6.90
N THR A 71 15.66 14.34 -7.98
CA THR A 71 14.28 14.40 -8.49
C THR A 71 13.31 13.79 -7.49
N VAL A 72 13.64 12.62 -6.93
CA VAL A 72 12.80 11.97 -5.91
C VAL A 72 12.73 12.78 -4.62
N ALA A 73 13.83 13.41 -4.19
CA ALA A 73 13.82 14.34 -3.06
C ALA A 73 12.80 15.47 -3.24
N GLN A 74 12.82 16.14 -4.39
CA GLN A 74 11.88 17.24 -4.66
C GLN A 74 10.44 16.76 -4.82
N ALA A 75 10.23 15.60 -5.45
CA ALA A 75 8.91 14.98 -5.52
C ALA A 75 8.38 14.61 -4.12
N ALA A 76 9.24 14.07 -3.23
CA ALA A 76 8.88 13.75 -1.85
C ALA A 76 8.56 15.00 -1.02
N THR A 77 9.34 16.07 -1.16
CA THR A 77 9.05 17.38 -0.53
C THR A 77 7.66 17.88 -0.91
N ASN A 78 7.31 17.84 -2.21
CA ASN A 78 6.01 18.29 -2.69
C ASN A 78 4.87 17.37 -2.25
N ALA A 79 5.10 16.05 -2.25
CA ALA A 79 4.13 15.07 -1.78
C ALA A 79 3.83 15.25 -0.29
N ALA A 80 4.85 15.57 0.53
CA ALA A 80 4.72 15.79 1.96
C ALA A 80 3.80 16.98 2.32
N LEU A 81 3.62 17.95 1.42
CA LEU A 81 2.67 19.07 1.62
C LEU A 81 1.21 18.63 1.72
N MET A 82 0.89 17.40 1.30
CA MET A 82 -0.43 16.78 1.46
C MET A 82 -0.55 15.98 2.76
N ASN A 83 0.49 15.98 3.61
CA ASN A 83 0.60 15.24 4.85
C ASN A 83 0.20 13.75 4.76
N PRO A 84 0.65 12.99 3.73
CA PRO A 84 0.33 11.57 3.67
C PRO A 84 1.03 10.82 4.81
N LEU A 85 0.34 9.82 5.37
CA LEU A 85 0.91 8.89 6.33
C LEU A 85 2.05 8.09 5.68
N PHE A 86 1.82 7.61 4.46
CA PHE A 86 2.78 6.86 3.67
C PHE A 86 2.96 7.46 2.27
N LEU A 87 4.18 7.43 1.76
CA LEU A 87 4.51 7.74 0.36
C LEU A 87 5.34 6.60 -0.22
N THR A 88 4.88 6.02 -1.33
CA THR A 88 5.66 4.95 -1.98
C THR A 88 6.79 5.47 -2.86
N ILE A 89 7.91 4.76 -2.83
CA ILE A 89 9.01 4.84 -3.80
C ILE A 89 9.41 3.43 -4.25
N HIS A 90 10.16 3.27 -5.33
CA HIS A 90 10.74 1.97 -5.69
C HIS A 90 12.10 1.72 -4.99
N ALA A 91 12.25 0.58 -4.32
CA ALA A 91 13.52 0.19 -3.69
C ALA A 91 14.65 0.00 -4.71
N SER A 92 14.31 -0.38 -5.95
CA SER A 92 15.24 -0.55 -7.06
C SER A 92 15.96 0.73 -7.48
N GLY A 93 15.49 1.90 -7.06
CA GLY A 93 16.19 3.17 -7.28
C GLY A 93 17.45 3.35 -6.42
N GLY A 94 17.68 2.43 -5.47
CA GLY A 94 18.92 2.34 -4.71
C GLY A 94 18.97 3.23 -3.47
N SER A 95 19.98 2.98 -2.63
CA SER A 95 20.06 3.53 -1.27
C SER A 95 20.12 5.05 -1.21
N GLN A 96 20.77 5.70 -2.19
CA GLN A 96 20.88 7.15 -2.23
C GLN A 96 19.53 7.82 -2.55
N MET A 97 18.76 7.24 -3.47
CA MET A 97 17.41 7.74 -3.81
C MET A 97 16.48 7.62 -2.61
N ILE A 98 16.52 6.47 -1.92
CA ILE A 98 15.70 6.20 -0.73
C ILE A 98 16.06 7.17 0.40
N LYS A 99 17.36 7.34 0.71
CA LYS A 99 17.82 8.30 1.72
C LYS A 99 17.35 9.72 1.43
N ALA A 100 17.44 10.14 0.17
CA ALA A 100 17.01 11.47 -0.24
C ALA A 100 15.51 11.67 -0.01
N ALA A 101 14.68 10.68 -0.36
CA ALA A 101 13.24 10.72 -0.09
C ALA A 101 12.91 10.83 1.41
N VAL A 102 13.59 10.01 2.24
CA VAL A 102 13.40 9.98 3.71
C VAL A 102 13.77 11.33 4.33
N GLN A 103 14.89 11.93 3.91
CA GLN A 103 15.35 13.21 4.43
C GLN A 103 14.45 14.38 4.00
N SER A 104 13.88 14.32 2.80
CA SER A 104 13.00 15.37 2.26
C SER A 104 11.58 15.36 2.83
N ALA A 105 11.13 14.24 3.40
CA ALA A 105 9.77 14.08 3.92
C ALA A 105 9.74 13.48 5.34
N PRO A 106 10.35 14.12 6.36
CA PRO A 106 10.53 13.54 7.70
C PRO A 106 9.21 13.26 8.45
N GLY A 107 8.11 13.92 8.06
CA GLY A 107 6.77 13.67 8.63
C GLY A 107 5.98 12.54 7.93
N THR A 108 6.50 12.00 6.83
CA THR A 108 5.84 10.96 6.02
C THR A 108 6.65 9.67 6.06
N LYS A 109 5.98 8.54 6.27
CA LYS A 109 6.64 7.24 6.25
C LYS A 109 6.92 6.82 4.81
N ILE A 110 8.19 6.84 4.40
CA ILE A 110 8.58 6.33 3.08
C ILE A 110 8.39 4.81 3.05
N ALA A 111 7.58 4.36 2.09
CA ALA A 111 7.24 2.95 1.85
C ALA A 111 7.95 2.46 0.58
N ALA A 112 8.97 1.61 0.71
CA ALA A 112 9.74 1.14 -0.42
C ALA A 112 9.10 -0.10 -1.05
N VAL A 113 8.68 0.02 -2.32
CA VAL A 113 8.17 -1.07 -3.14
C VAL A 113 9.33 -1.93 -3.61
N THR A 114 9.28 -3.23 -3.29
CA THR A 114 10.29 -4.21 -3.69
C THR A 114 10.01 -4.73 -5.11
N ILE A 115 9.52 -5.96 -5.25
CA ILE A 115 9.06 -6.52 -6.52
C ILE A 115 7.54 -6.31 -6.60
N LEU A 116 7.05 -5.88 -7.77
CA LEU A 116 5.61 -5.73 -7.98
C LEU A 116 4.94 -7.11 -7.93
N THR A 117 3.80 -7.21 -7.25
CA THR A 117 3.07 -8.49 -7.06
C THR A 117 2.57 -9.11 -8.37
N SER A 118 2.55 -8.34 -9.45
CA SER A 118 2.18 -8.76 -10.80
C SER A 118 3.31 -9.48 -11.55
N LEU A 119 4.57 -9.36 -11.12
CA LEU A 119 5.71 -9.96 -11.82
C LEU A 119 5.88 -11.43 -11.44
N SER A 120 5.96 -12.30 -12.45
CA SER A 120 6.35 -13.69 -12.30
C SER A 120 7.87 -13.85 -12.14
N GLU A 121 8.34 -15.07 -11.84
CA GLU A 121 9.79 -15.35 -11.81
C GLU A 121 10.47 -15.09 -13.15
N ASP A 122 9.77 -15.37 -14.25
CA ASP A 122 10.29 -15.16 -15.59
C ASP A 122 10.36 -13.66 -15.92
N ASP A 123 9.36 -12.88 -15.49
CA ASP A 123 9.36 -11.42 -15.65
C ASP A 123 10.50 -10.76 -14.86
N VAL A 124 10.72 -11.19 -13.61
CA VAL A 124 11.81 -10.67 -12.76
C VAL A 124 13.16 -10.87 -13.45
N LYS A 125 13.41 -12.06 -14.01
CA LYS A 125 14.63 -12.32 -14.80
C LYS A 125 14.68 -11.50 -16.08
N ALA A 126 13.57 -11.39 -16.80
CA ALA A 126 13.48 -10.63 -18.05
C ALA A 126 13.76 -9.13 -17.87
N VAL A 127 13.37 -8.56 -16.72
CA VAL A 127 13.68 -7.18 -16.33
C VAL A 127 15.17 -6.99 -16.00
N GLY A 128 15.91 -8.08 -15.76
CA GLY A 128 17.36 -8.06 -15.55
C GLY A 128 17.79 -8.31 -14.11
N PHE A 129 16.91 -8.78 -13.22
CA PHE A 129 17.33 -9.25 -11.92
C PHE A 129 18.11 -10.57 -12.06
N ALA A 130 19.24 -10.66 -11.38
CA ALA A 130 20.07 -11.86 -11.38
C ALA A 130 19.47 -13.01 -10.55
N ASP A 131 18.78 -12.66 -9.46
CA ASP A 131 18.16 -13.60 -8.53
C ASP A 131 16.67 -13.81 -8.82
N ASN A 132 16.07 -14.80 -8.17
CA ASN A 132 14.61 -15.01 -8.19
C ASN A 132 13.87 -13.87 -7.46
N ALA A 133 12.53 -13.83 -7.59
CA ALA A 133 11.70 -12.77 -7.01
C ALA A 133 11.84 -12.67 -5.48
N LEU A 134 11.84 -13.81 -4.78
CA LEU A 134 11.92 -13.85 -3.31
C LEU A 134 13.24 -13.27 -2.79
N SER A 135 14.36 -13.73 -3.36
CA SER A 135 15.71 -13.26 -3.02
C SER A 135 15.86 -11.77 -3.37
N SER A 136 15.41 -11.36 -4.56
CA SER A 136 15.44 -9.96 -5.00
C SER A 136 14.63 -9.05 -4.07
N ALA A 137 13.39 -9.45 -3.72
CA ALA A 137 12.54 -8.69 -2.81
C ALA A 137 13.13 -8.58 -1.41
N THR A 138 13.72 -9.66 -0.90
CA THR A 138 14.39 -9.68 0.41
C THR A 138 15.62 -8.76 0.44
N ASN A 139 16.46 -8.80 -0.59
CA ASN A 139 17.64 -7.95 -0.71
C ASN A 139 17.26 -6.46 -0.83
N LEU A 140 16.25 -6.15 -1.65
CA LEU A 140 15.72 -4.80 -1.81
C LEU A 140 15.12 -4.27 -0.49
N ALA A 141 14.42 -5.11 0.27
CA ALA A 141 13.86 -4.73 1.56
C ALA A 141 14.95 -4.35 2.58
N GLN A 142 15.99 -5.19 2.71
CA GLN A 142 17.13 -4.88 3.58
C GLN A 142 17.82 -3.58 3.18
N LEU A 143 18.06 -3.38 1.88
CA LEU A 143 18.67 -2.16 1.35
C LEU A 143 17.83 -0.92 1.69
N ALA A 144 16.50 -1.01 1.52
CA ALA A 144 15.60 0.09 1.78
C ALA A 144 15.53 0.46 3.27
N VAL A 145 15.45 -0.53 4.16
CA VAL A 145 15.47 -0.30 5.61
C VAL A 145 16.79 0.29 6.07
N ALA A 146 17.92 -0.23 5.58
CA ALA A 146 19.25 0.34 5.85
C ALA A 146 19.41 1.79 5.32
N ALA A 147 18.62 2.16 4.31
CA ALA A 147 18.55 3.52 3.78
C ALA A 147 17.53 4.42 4.52
N GLY A 148 16.82 3.90 5.52
CA GLY A 148 15.90 4.66 6.37
C GLY A 148 14.42 4.57 5.97
N ALA A 149 14.04 3.72 5.02
CA ALA A 149 12.63 3.50 4.71
C ALA A 149 11.89 2.95 5.93
N ALA A 150 10.75 3.55 6.26
CA ALA A 150 9.95 3.17 7.43
C ALA A 150 9.04 1.96 7.15
N ALA A 151 8.68 1.75 5.88
CA ALA A 151 7.82 0.65 5.46
C ALA A 151 8.35 -0.04 4.19
N ILE A 152 8.00 -1.32 4.03
CA ILE A 152 8.23 -2.12 2.84
C ILE A 152 6.89 -2.52 2.23
N VAL A 153 6.77 -2.40 0.91
CA VAL A 153 5.65 -2.95 0.14
C VAL A 153 6.13 -4.19 -0.60
N CYS A 154 5.49 -5.33 -0.36
CA CYS A 154 5.89 -6.63 -0.94
C CYS A 154 4.67 -7.56 -1.14
N SER A 155 4.86 -8.65 -1.89
CA SER A 155 3.78 -9.62 -2.08
C SER A 155 3.50 -10.43 -0.80
N PRO A 156 2.32 -11.06 -0.70
CA PRO A 156 2.02 -11.94 0.43
C PRO A 156 3.01 -13.09 0.57
N LEU A 157 3.53 -13.62 -0.53
CA LEU A 157 4.45 -14.76 -0.53
C LEU A 157 5.84 -14.40 0.01
N GLU A 158 6.26 -13.14 -0.10
CA GLU A 158 7.56 -12.67 0.39
C GLU A 158 7.53 -12.16 1.84
N THR A 159 6.32 -11.94 2.38
CA THR A 159 6.11 -11.22 3.66
C THR A 159 6.88 -11.86 4.81
N ALA A 160 6.82 -13.19 4.98
CA ALA A 160 7.51 -13.88 6.07
C ALA A 160 9.05 -13.82 5.94
N SER A 161 9.57 -14.01 4.73
CA SER A 161 11.02 -13.92 4.45
C SER A 161 11.54 -12.50 4.69
N ILE A 162 10.82 -11.48 4.21
CA ILE A 162 11.18 -10.08 4.44
C ILE A 162 11.14 -9.76 5.94
N ARG A 163 10.07 -10.13 6.65
CA ARG A 163 9.95 -9.92 8.11
C ARG A 163 11.15 -10.48 8.87
N SER A 164 11.64 -11.65 8.48
CA SER A 164 12.77 -12.31 9.14
C SER A 164 14.08 -11.50 9.06
N VAL A 165 14.23 -10.64 8.03
CA VAL A 165 15.46 -9.89 7.80
C VAL A 165 15.37 -8.41 8.13
N VAL A 166 14.18 -7.80 8.12
CA VAL A 166 14.00 -6.37 8.46
C VAL A 166 13.69 -6.13 9.94
N GLY A 167 13.44 -7.17 10.72
CA GLY A 167 13.08 -7.05 12.14
C GLY A 167 11.63 -6.61 12.35
N LYS A 168 11.21 -6.43 13.61
CA LYS A 168 9.79 -6.19 13.98
C LYS A 168 9.35 -4.72 13.85
N GLU A 169 10.28 -3.79 13.96
CA GLU A 169 9.98 -2.34 13.95
C GLU A 169 9.62 -1.82 12.55
N THR A 170 10.16 -2.43 11.50
CA THR A 170 9.83 -2.04 10.12
C THR A 170 8.38 -2.40 9.79
N LEU A 171 7.64 -1.46 9.20
CA LEU A 171 6.29 -1.74 8.74
C LEU A 171 6.31 -2.55 7.44
N ILE A 172 5.44 -3.55 7.33
CA ILE A 172 5.22 -4.31 6.08
C ILE A 172 3.79 -4.08 5.62
N ILE A 173 3.64 -3.60 4.39
CA ILE A 173 2.37 -3.35 3.71
C ILE A 173 2.25 -4.38 2.59
N THR A 174 1.22 -5.22 2.66
CA THR A 174 1.07 -6.36 1.74
C THR A 174 -0.18 -6.19 0.87
N PRO A 175 -0.04 -5.69 -0.38
CA PRO A 175 -1.10 -5.76 -1.37
C PRO A 175 -1.33 -7.18 -1.88
N GLY A 176 -2.36 -7.36 -2.73
CA GLY A 176 -2.61 -8.63 -3.42
C GLY A 176 -3.21 -9.72 -2.53
N VAL A 177 -3.75 -9.37 -1.35
CA VAL A 177 -4.51 -10.32 -0.52
C VAL A 177 -5.96 -10.44 -0.99
N ARG A 178 -6.59 -11.59 -0.71
CA ARG A 178 -8.00 -11.85 -1.06
C ARG A 178 -8.74 -12.52 0.10
N PRO A 179 -9.89 -11.98 0.55
CA PRO A 179 -10.72 -12.66 1.54
C PRO A 179 -11.04 -14.08 1.09
N SER A 180 -11.12 -15.00 2.05
CA SER A 180 -11.33 -16.43 1.80
C SER A 180 -12.54 -16.74 0.92
N SER A 181 -13.61 -15.94 1.04
CA SER A 181 -14.84 -16.05 0.24
C SER A 181 -14.71 -15.61 -1.23
N MET A 182 -13.58 -15.03 -1.63
CA MET A 182 -13.39 -14.38 -2.94
C MET A 182 -12.15 -14.84 -3.73
N SER A 183 -11.49 -15.93 -3.31
CA SER A 183 -10.32 -16.47 -4.01
C SER A 183 -10.64 -16.90 -5.45
N GLY A 184 -9.76 -16.56 -6.42
CA GLY A 184 -9.77 -17.08 -7.79
C GLY A 184 -10.48 -16.25 -8.88
N LYS A 185 -10.73 -14.94 -8.68
CA LYS A 185 -11.56 -14.12 -9.59
C LYS A 185 -10.88 -12.91 -10.27
N ASP A 186 -9.55 -12.76 -10.25
CA ASP A 186 -8.89 -11.61 -10.91
C ASP A 186 -7.39 -11.80 -11.30
N ASP A 187 -6.72 -10.69 -11.65
CA ASP A 187 -5.36 -10.53 -12.21
C ASP A 187 -4.20 -10.77 -11.24
N GLN A 188 -4.45 -11.17 -9.98
CA GLN A 188 -3.39 -11.44 -9.01
C GLN A 188 -2.94 -12.90 -9.02
N ASN A 189 -1.68 -13.13 -9.40
CA ASN A 189 -1.09 -14.48 -9.53
C ASN A 189 -0.58 -15.09 -8.20
N ARG A 190 -0.39 -14.28 -7.15
CA ARG A 190 0.31 -14.66 -5.89
C ARG A 190 -0.47 -14.23 -4.64
N THR A 191 -1.58 -14.88 -4.30
CA THR A 191 -2.50 -14.42 -3.25
C THR A 191 -2.44 -15.23 -1.94
N MET A 192 -2.68 -14.56 -0.82
CA MET A 192 -3.00 -15.13 0.50
C MET A 192 -4.28 -14.48 1.04
N THR A 193 -4.89 -15.04 2.08
CA THR A 193 -5.94 -14.32 2.80
C THR A 193 -5.36 -13.14 3.60
N PRO A 194 -6.16 -12.08 3.88
CA PRO A 194 -5.74 -10.98 4.73
C PRO A 194 -5.20 -11.45 6.09
N ALA A 195 -5.93 -12.35 6.77
CA ALA A 195 -5.51 -12.91 8.05
C ALA A 195 -4.16 -13.64 7.94
N GLN A 196 -3.98 -14.48 6.92
CA GLN A 196 -2.71 -15.19 6.69
C GLN A 196 -1.54 -14.23 6.46
N ALA A 197 -1.74 -13.13 5.71
CA ALA A 197 -0.71 -12.14 5.48
C ALA A 197 -0.31 -11.41 6.78
N ILE A 198 -1.28 -11.06 7.63
CA ILE A 198 -1.01 -10.48 8.95
C ILE A 198 -0.25 -11.48 9.83
N SER A 199 -0.68 -12.75 9.90
CA SER A 199 0.05 -13.80 10.64
C SER A 199 1.45 -14.04 10.11
N ALA A 200 1.68 -13.88 8.80
CA ALA A 200 3.00 -13.97 8.19
C ALA A 200 3.92 -12.78 8.52
N GLY A 201 3.38 -11.72 9.12
CA GLY A 201 4.13 -10.57 9.60
C GLY A 201 3.83 -9.26 8.88
N ALA A 202 2.77 -9.16 8.07
CA ALA A 202 2.30 -7.88 7.55
C ALA A 202 1.75 -7.01 8.70
N ASN A 203 2.05 -5.71 8.67
CA ASN A 203 1.41 -4.74 9.55
C ASN A 203 0.12 -4.20 8.94
N PHE A 204 0.05 -4.16 7.61
CA PHE A 204 -1.08 -3.68 6.85
C PHE A 204 -1.32 -4.55 5.63
N VAL A 205 -2.57 -4.68 5.23
CA VAL A 205 -2.96 -5.30 3.97
C VAL A 205 -3.69 -4.32 3.06
N VAL A 206 -3.36 -4.30 1.77
CA VAL A 206 -4.06 -3.45 0.79
C VAL A 206 -5.18 -4.24 0.13
N ILE A 207 -6.41 -3.74 0.26
CA ILE A 207 -7.61 -4.38 -0.29
C ILE A 207 -8.35 -3.34 -1.15
N GLY A 208 -8.64 -3.69 -2.40
CA GLY A 208 -9.39 -2.84 -3.34
C GLY A 208 -10.75 -3.45 -3.67
N ARG A 209 -10.86 -4.03 -4.87
CA ARG A 209 -12.08 -4.65 -5.42
C ARG A 209 -12.89 -5.53 -4.45
N PRO A 210 -12.29 -6.37 -3.57
CA PRO A 210 -13.08 -7.15 -2.62
C PRO A 210 -14.01 -6.32 -1.73
N ILE A 211 -13.67 -5.04 -1.50
CA ILE A 211 -14.50 -4.05 -0.80
C ILE A 211 -15.25 -3.18 -1.83
N THR A 212 -14.54 -2.51 -2.75
CA THR A 212 -15.14 -1.48 -3.61
C THR A 212 -16.16 -2.01 -4.61
N SER A 213 -16.07 -3.27 -5.03
CA SER A 213 -17.05 -3.89 -5.93
C SER A 213 -18.41 -4.17 -5.25
N ALA A 214 -18.51 -4.03 -3.92
CA ALA A 214 -19.78 -4.06 -3.21
C ALA A 214 -20.47 -2.68 -3.19
N TRP A 215 -19.94 -1.70 -3.91
CA TRP A 215 -20.56 -0.39 -4.01
C TRP A 215 -21.93 -0.46 -4.69
N GLU A 216 -22.90 0.18 -4.06
CA GLU A 216 -24.17 0.60 -4.65
C GLU A 216 -24.47 2.03 -4.21
N SER A 217 -25.47 2.68 -4.81
CA SER A 217 -25.77 4.11 -4.57
C SER A 217 -26.04 4.46 -3.10
N SER A 218 -26.47 3.51 -2.26
CA SER A 218 -26.72 3.70 -0.83
C SER A 218 -25.45 3.69 0.04
N GLY A 219 -24.36 3.10 -0.47
CA GLY A 219 -23.13 2.84 0.29
C GLY A 219 -23.25 1.82 1.43
N VAL A 220 -24.43 1.19 1.62
CA VAL A 220 -24.65 0.23 2.72
C VAL A 220 -23.81 -1.03 2.54
N GLU A 221 -23.79 -1.59 1.33
CA GLU A 221 -23.10 -2.85 1.07
C GLU A 221 -21.56 -2.73 1.11
N ILE A 222 -20.98 -1.60 0.71
CA ILE A 222 -19.53 -1.37 0.87
C ILE A 222 -19.12 -1.32 2.34
N GLY A 223 -19.92 -0.65 3.19
CA GLY A 223 -19.67 -0.54 4.63
C GLY A 223 -19.80 -1.89 5.32
N LYS A 224 -20.85 -2.65 4.97
CA LYS A 224 -21.04 -4.03 5.44
C LYS A 224 -19.87 -4.94 5.02
N ARG A 225 -19.45 -4.87 3.77
CA ARG A 225 -18.32 -5.65 3.26
C ARG A 225 -17.01 -5.30 3.96
N ALA A 226 -16.74 -4.00 4.18
CA ALA A 226 -15.59 -3.56 4.95
C ALA A 226 -15.61 -4.12 6.38
N ARG A 227 -16.77 -4.05 7.06
CA ARG A 227 -16.96 -4.63 8.39
C ARG A 227 -16.70 -6.13 8.45
N GLU A 228 -17.23 -6.89 7.49
CA GLU A 228 -17.05 -8.35 7.40
C GLU A 228 -15.57 -8.73 7.29
N ILE A 229 -14.84 -8.09 6.35
CA ILE A 229 -13.41 -8.33 6.14
C ILE A 229 -12.59 -7.87 7.34
N SER A 230 -12.92 -6.72 7.94
CA SER A 230 -12.27 -6.25 9.17
C SER A 230 -12.45 -7.26 10.32
N ALA A 231 -13.64 -7.85 10.47
CA ALA A 231 -13.89 -8.87 11.49
C ALA A 231 -13.11 -10.18 11.23
N GLU A 232 -12.91 -10.59 9.98
CA GLU A 232 -12.07 -11.75 9.63
C GLU A 232 -10.62 -11.56 10.12
N ILE A 233 -10.08 -10.35 9.98
CA ILE A 233 -8.70 -10.03 10.39
C ILE A 233 -8.56 -9.87 11.90
N LEU A 234 -9.52 -9.20 12.55
CA LEU A 234 -9.42 -8.89 13.99
C LEU A 234 -9.70 -10.09 14.89
N ASN A 235 -10.38 -11.13 14.37
CA ASN A 235 -10.72 -12.34 15.11
C ASN A 235 -9.79 -13.53 14.80
N SER A 236 -8.78 -13.36 13.93
CA SER A 236 -7.83 -14.40 13.53
C SER A 236 -6.62 -14.52 14.45
#